data_AF-A0A9E3ML59-F1
#
_entry.id   AF-A0A9E3ML59-F1
#
_cell.length_a   1.000
_cell.length_b   1.000
_cell.length_c   1.000
_cell.angle_alpha   90.00
_cell.angle_beta   90.00
_cell.angle_gamma   90.00
#
_symmetry.space_group_name_H-M   'P 1'
#
loop_
_entity.id
_entity.type
_entity.pdbx_description
1 polymer ?
#
loop_
_entity_poly.entity_id
_entity_poly.type
_entity_poly.pdbx_seq_one_letter_code
_entity_poly.pdbx_strand_id
1 'polypeptide(L)' 'MVERVELFVELLNENVLVWRPTTAYRLTERVLVLSNENYDPETEEWAVAPGSLVTIEPRQAHGGPIPVAVKYNELLT' A
#
# COMPACT_ATOMS: atom_id res chain seq x y z
N MET A 1 -21.27 -3.61 2.97
CA MET A 1 -20.34 -3.45 1.83
C MET A 1 -18.97 -3.18 2.43
N VAL A 2 -17.90 -3.78 1.92
CA VAL A 2 -16.53 -3.46 2.37
C VAL A 2 -16.07 -2.24 1.58
N GLU A 3 -15.69 -1.17 2.27
CA GLU A 3 -15.18 0.04 1.60
C GLU A 3 -13.79 -0.24 1.00
N ARG A 4 -13.60 0.13 -0.26
CA ARG A 4 -12.33 0.04 -0.98
C ARG A 4 -11.68 1.41 -1.07
N VAL A 5 -10.37 1.44 -0.90
CA VAL A 5 -9.55 2.65 -0.97
C VAL A 5 -8.46 2.44 -2.01
N GLU A 6 -8.39 3.35 -2.98
CA GLU A 6 -7.30 3.39 -3.94
C GLU A 6 -6.05 3.96 -3.28
N LEU A 7 -4.94 3.25 -3.43
CA LEU A 7 -3.65 3.64 -2.87
C LEU A 7 -2.51 3.07 -3.68
N PHE A 8 -1.30 3.38 -3.28
CA PHE A 8 -0.09 2.94 -3.94
C PHE A 8 0.75 2.09 -2.98
N VAL A 9 1.49 1.13 -3.53
CA VAL A 9 2.49 0.35 -2.78
C VAL A 9 3.84 0.51 -3.45
N GLU A 10 4.90 0.65 -2.67
CA GLU A 10 6.25 0.72 -3.20
C GLU A 10 6.69 -0.65 -3.73
N LEU A 11 7.29 -0.65 -4.93
CA LEU A 11 7.92 -1.83 -5.50
C LEU A 11 9.37 -1.89 -5.03
N LEU A 12 9.78 -3.06 -4.54
CA LEU A 12 11.15 -3.38 -4.19
C LEU A 12 11.91 -3.89 -5.42
N ASN A 13 13.23 -3.80 -5.37
CA ASN A 13 14.14 -4.23 -6.43
C ASN A 13 13.97 -3.53 -7.78
N GLU A 14 13.28 -2.39 -7.78
CA GLU A 14 13.29 -1.46 -8.89
C GLU A 14 14.57 -0.61 -8.81
N ASN A 15 15.27 -0.41 -9.93
CA ASN A 15 16.46 0.46 -9.97
C ASN A 15 16.14 1.95 -9.68
N VAL A 16 14.86 2.27 -9.54
CA VAL A 16 14.31 3.59 -9.26
C VAL A 16 13.15 3.44 -8.28
N LEU A 17 12.78 4.51 -7.58
CA LEU A 17 11.59 4.49 -6.73
C LEU A 17 10.32 4.44 -7.60
N VAL A 18 9.62 3.30 -7.55
CA VAL A 18 8.38 3.07 -8.29
C VAL A 18 7.27 2.71 -7.32
N TRP A 19 6.08 3.22 -7.60
CA TRP A 19 4.88 2.85 -6.87
C TRP A 19 3.84 2.21 -7.79
N ARG A 20 3.25 1.12 -7.34
CA ARG A 20 2.19 0.37 -8.02
C ARG A 20 0.82 0.84 -7.51
N PRO A 21 -0.09 1.32 -8.37
CA PRO A 21 -1.48 1.56 -7.99
C PRO A 21 -2.16 0.23 -7.59
N THR A 22 -2.91 0.23 -6.49
CA THR A 22 -3.65 -0.92 -5.99
C THR A 22 -4.82 -0.47 -5.10
N THR A 23 -5.47 -1.42 -4.42
CA THR A 23 -6.58 -1.18 -3.51
C THR A 23 -6.31 -1.75 -2.13
N ALA A 24 -7.03 -1.26 -1.13
CA ALA A 24 -7.13 -1.87 0.18
C ALA A 24 -8.56 -1.82 0.72
N TYR A 25 -8.86 -2.70 1.65
CA TYR A 25 -10.16 -2.78 2.32
C TYR A 25 -10.10 -2.05 3.65
N ARG A 26 -11.01 -1.09 3.88
CA ARG A 26 -11.10 -0.35 5.15
C ARG A 26 -11.48 -1.30 6.29
N LEU A 27 -10.65 -1.37 7.32
CA LEU A 27 -10.95 -2.10 8.57
C LEU A 27 -11.40 -1.14 9.67
N THR A 28 -10.70 -0.02 9.81
CA THR A 28 -11.03 1.10 10.70
C THR A 28 -10.77 2.43 9.97
N GLU A 29 -11.03 3.57 10.62
CA GLU A 29 -10.71 4.89 10.09
C GLU A 29 -9.24 5.05 9.64
N ARG A 30 -8.31 4.33 10.29
CA ARG A 30 -6.87 4.45 10.05
C ARG A 30 -6.23 3.21 9.45
N VAL A 31 -6.80 2.03 9.69
CA VAL A 31 -6.20 0.74 9.32
C VAL A 31 -6.97 0.13 8.15
N LEU A 32 -6.22 -0.35 7.17
CA LEU A 32 -6.72 -1.06 6.00
C LEU A 32 -6.02 -2.40 5.85
N VAL A 33 -6.62 -3.31 5.08
CA VAL A 33 -6.01 -4.58 4.66
C VAL A 33 -5.62 -4.44 3.18
N LEU A 34 -4.34 -4.56 2.87
CA LEU A 34 -3.85 -4.44 1.49
C LEU A 34 -4.41 -5.54 0.60
N SER A 35 -4.96 -5.18 -0.57
CA SER A 35 -5.51 -6.15 -1.53
C SER A 35 -4.41 -6.91 -2.26
N ASN A 36 -4.72 -8.10 -2.76
CA ASN A 36 -3.86 -8.91 -3.62
C ASN A 36 -4.34 -8.93 -5.09
N GLU A 37 -5.37 -8.16 -5.46
CA GLU A 37 -6.05 -8.27 -6.76
C GLU A 37 -5.14 -8.10 -7.98
N ASN A 38 -4.06 -7.32 -7.85
CA ASN A 38 -3.10 -7.07 -8.92
C ASN A 38 -1.66 -7.35 -8.52
N TYR A 39 -1.44 -8.15 -7.48
CA TYR A 39 -0.10 -8.57 -7.07
C TYR A 39 0.31 -9.84 -7.83
N ASP A 40 1.50 -9.81 -8.43
CA ASP A 40 2.15 -10.97 -9.04
C ASP A 40 3.54 -11.18 -8.43
N PRO A 41 3.72 -12.20 -7.57
CA PRO A 41 5.00 -12.47 -6.91
C PRO A 41 6.09 -12.99 -7.86
N GLU A 42 5.75 -13.42 -9.09
CA GLU A 42 6.76 -13.86 -10.07
C GLU A 42 7.45 -12.68 -10.75
N THR A 43 6.79 -11.53 -10.80
CA THR A 43 7.27 -10.35 -11.52
C THR A 43 7.52 -9.14 -10.63
N GLU A 44 6.97 -9.09 -9.42
CA GLU A 44 7.06 -7.95 -8.52
C GLU A 44 7.27 -8.34 -7.05
N GLU A 45 8.05 -7.52 -6.34
CA GLU A 45 8.14 -7.57 -4.88
C GLU A 45 7.62 -6.26 -4.31
N TRP A 46 6.69 -6.33 -3.35
CA TRP A 46 6.07 -5.15 -2.75
C TRP A 46 6.66 -4.87 -1.37
N ALA A 47 6.86 -3.60 -1.02
CA ALA A 47 7.37 -3.18 0.29
C ALA A 47 6.46 -3.60 1.45
N VAL A 48 5.17 -3.80 1.14
CA VAL A 48 4.21 -4.41 2.05
C VAL A 48 3.48 -5.53 1.31
N ALA A 49 3.52 -6.74 1.86
CA ALA A 49 2.86 -7.89 1.27
C ALA A 49 1.32 -7.74 1.29
N PRO A 50 0.59 -8.23 0.27
CA PRO A 50 -0.86 -8.29 0.31
C PRO A 50 -1.40 -9.02 1.55
N GLY A 51 -2.59 -8.63 2.01
CA GLY A 51 -3.20 -9.11 3.24
C GLY A 51 -2.64 -8.50 4.52
N SER A 52 -1.56 -7.71 4.45
CA SER A 52 -1.02 -6.98 5.60
C SER A 52 -1.95 -5.86 6.05
N LEU A 53 -1.91 -5.56 7.35
CA LEU A 53 -2.47 -4.32 7.88
C LEU A 53 -1.59 -3.14 7.50
N VAL A 54 -2.21 -2.09 6.98
CA VAL A 54 -1.54 -0.88 6.51
C VAL A 54 -2.23 0.37 7.00
N THR A 55 -1.47 1.45 7.09
CA THR A 55 -1.96 2.83 7.12
C THR A 55 -1.57 3.52 5.82
N ILE A 56 -2.13 4.70 5.58
CA ILE A 56 -1.80 5.52 4.41
C ILE A 56 -0.88 6.67 4.85
N GLU A 57 0.25 6.82 4.16
CA GLU A 57 1.11 7.99 4.25
C GLU A 57 1.17 8.72 2.91
N PRO A 58 0.98 10.06 2.87
CA PRO A 58 1.17 10.82 1.66
C PRO A 58 2.66 10.88 1.30
N ARG A 59 3.01 10.50 0.06
CA ARG A 59 4.37 10.63 -0.50
C ARG A 59 4.36 11.58 -1.69
N GLN A 60 5.39 12.40 -1.84
CA GLN A 60 5.48 13.33 -2.94
C GLN A 60 5.89 12.62 -4.24
N ALA A 61 5.08 12.80 -5.27
CA ALA A 61 5.36 12.36 -6.64
C ALA A 61 5.30 13.56 -7.60
N HIS A 62 5.73 13.35 -8.85
CA HIS A 62 5.76 14.41 -9.88
C HIS A 62 4.37 15.06 -10.11
N GLY A 63 3.28 14.32 -9.90
CA GLY A 63 1.90 14.80 -10.02
C GLY A 63 1.27 15.34 -8.74
N GLY A 64 2.02 15.45 -7.64
CA GLY A 64 1.52 15.79 -6.32
C GLY A 64 1.57 14.62 -5.33
N PRO A 65 1.05 14.80 -4.11
CA PRO A 65 1.09 13.76 -3.08
C PRO A 65 0.19 12.58 -3.45
N ILE A 66 0.71 11.37 -3.32
CA ILE A 66 -0.02 10.11 -3.52
C ILE A 66 -0.18 9.36 -2.18
N PRO A 67 -1.31 8.66 -1.96
CA PRO A 67 -1.51 7.84 -0.76
C PRO A 67 -0.74 6.52 -0.86
N VAL A 68 0.31 6.34 -0.07
CA VAL A 68 1.14 5.11 -0.09
C VAL A 68 0.84 4.24 1.13
N ALA A 69 0.66 2.94 0.92
CA ALA A 69 0.55 1.95 1.98
C ALA A 69 1.88 1.82 2.72
N VAL A 70 1.81 1.98 4.04
CA VAL A 70 2.91 1.65 4.95
C VAL A 70 2.42 0.63 5.95
N LYS A 71 3.31 -0.28 6.35
CA LYS A 71 2.98 -1.35 7.29
C LYS A 71 2.48 -0.76 8.61
N TYR A 72 1.31 -1.20 9.05
CA TYR A 72 0.79 -0.85 10.36
C TYR A 72 1.61 -1.61 11.41
N ASN A 73 2.35 -0.88 12.26
CA ASN A 73 3.06 -1.44 13.40
C ASN A 73 2.33 -1.00 14.68
N GLU A 74 1.87 -1.97 15.48
CA GLU A 74 1.22 -1.72 16.78
C GLU A 74 2.20 -1.26 17.88
N LEU A 75 3.50 -1.25 17.62
CA LEU A 75 4.51 -0.83 18.58
C LEU A 75 4.63 0.69 18.58
N LEU A 76 3.81 1.33 19.42
CA LEU A 76 4.10 2.48 20.29
C LEU A 76 2.77 2.93 20.93
N THR A 77 2.39 2.28 22.03
CA THR A 77 1.51 2.86 23.06
C THR A 77 2.22 2.71 24.40
#